data_AF-A0A081KC94-F1
#
_entry.id   AF-A0A081KC94-F1
#
_cell.length_a   1.000
_cell.length_b   1.000
_cell.length_c   1.000
_cell.angle_alpha   90.00
_cell.angle_beta   90.00
_cell.angle_gamma   90.00
#
_symmetry.space_group_name_H-M   'P 1'
#
loop_
_entity.id
_entity.type
_entity.pdbx_description
1 polymer ?
#
loop_
_entity_poly.entity_id
_entity_poly.type
_entity_poly.pdbx_seq_one_letter_code
_entity_poly.pdbx_strand_id
1 'polypeptide(L)'
;MKGSDQGQLRRQHIFSILDDLKEKGERINADKVARIGKMGKQTILPYYNEWRFLGTLGEEQELELPDDLVRGLKRGIAKWKYELSEEKRACEEAANQEIDELKESLSQLLGRNDQLTISNVDLQNANEQLASDLKAIKLELESKKQDFKELESLLRSEQKQNEQIQSMVEEQKTLHSQAISTLEKQMDHRNQEQLNHWLSVVDDERRLKQGLEKKINKLNEDQQNLKKANLELQSRLDSKSKAYIQACEERNTLASGRDKIEAIAQLTNQLMVLLDCSQNDLLSAVRNLQADSRESLMMQQHYNAMKIANEKLENRLTETEERIKQIGAMELELERARGAAEAFEKALPKRTEIEGMKQ
;
A
#
# COMPACT_ATOMS: atom_id res chain seq x y z
N MET A 1 -85.32 102.49 17.24
CA MET A 1 -86.46 101.70 17.76
C MET A 1 -86.66 101.95 19.27
N LYS A 2 -87.13 103.13 19.66
CA LYS A 2 -87.58 103.46 21.04
C LYS A 2 -88.95 104.17 21.06
N GLY A 3 -89.59 104.32 19.89
CA GLY A 3 -90.84 105.07 19.70
C GLY A 3 -92.11 104.22 19.58
N SER A 4 -92.02 102.92 19.23
CA SER A 4 -93.19 102.04 19.08
C SER A 4 -93.78 101.61 20.42
N ASP A 5 -92.95 101.32 21.41
CA ASP A 5 -93.40 100.80 22.71
C ASP A 5 -94.13 101.87 23.52
N GLN A 6 -93.67 103.13 23.44
CA GLN A 6 -94.39 104.26 24.03
C GLN A 6 -95.70 104.57 23.29
N GLY A 7 -95.84 104.19 22.01
CA GLY A 7 -97.08 104.31 21.25
C GLY A 7 -98.12 103.25 21.65
N GLN A 8 -97.68 101.99 21.81
CA GLN A 8 -98.54 100.89 22.27
C GLN A 8 -99.01 101.07 23.72
N LEU A 9 -98.12 101.47 24.63
CA LEU A 9 -98.50 101.79 26.02
C LEU A 9 -99.51 102.94 26.08
N ARG A 10 -99.37 103.95 25.22
CA ARG A 10 -100.34 105.05 25.10
C ARG A 10 -101.68 104.57 24.55
N ARG A 11 -101.69 103.71 23.52
CA ARG A 11 -102.92 103.10 22.98
C ARG A 11 -103.63 102.29 24.06
N GLN A 12 -102.93 101.42 24.77
CA GLN A 12 -103.51 100.61 25.86
C GLN A 12 -104.09 101.50 26.97
N HIS A 13 -103.39 102.55 27.37
CA HIS A 13 -103.90 103.48 28.39
C HIS A 13 -105.16 104.22 27.94
N ILE A 14 -105.21 104.68 26.68
CA ILE A 14 -106.39 105.37 26.13
C ILE A 14 -107.58 104.42 26.00
N PHE A 15 -107.37 103.19 25.50
CA PHE A 15 -108.43 102.18 25.40
C PHE A 15 -108.96 101.76 26.77
N SER A 16 -108.09 101.60 27.78
CA SER A 16 -108.51 101.33 29.17
C SER A 16 -109.38 102.47 29.73
N ILE A 17 -109.04 103.75 29.48
CA ILE A 17 -109.89 104.87 29.89
C ILE A 17 -111.23 104.86 29.15
N LEU A 18 -111.24 104.50 27.85
CA LEU A 18 -112.48 104.43 27.06
C LEU A 18 -113.39 103.29 27.52
N ASP A 19 -112.81 102.13 27.84
CA ASP A 19 -113.53 100.98 28.36
C ASP A 19 -114.06 101.27 29.78
N ASP A 20 -113.24 101.87 30.66
CA ASP A 20 -113.68 102.33 32.00
C ASP A 20 -114.85 103.33 31.91
N LEU A 21 -114.82 104.25 30.94
CA LEU A 21 -115.90 105.22 30.73
C LEU A 21 -117.16 104.57 30.14
N LYS A 22 -117.01 103.54 29.30
CA LYS A 22 -118.14 102.75 28.78
C LYS A 22 -118.78 101.90 29.89
N GLU A 23 -117.98 101.26 30.73
CA GLU A 23 -118.47 100.48 31.87
C GLU A 23 -119.14 101.35 32.93
N LYS A 24 -118.62 102.57 33.18
CA LYS A 24 -119.27 103.55 34.08
C LYS A 24 -120.49 104.24 33.47
N GLY A 25 -120.83 103.95 32.20
CA GLY A 25 -121.98 104.53 31.50
C GLY A 25 -121.94 106.05 31.33
N GLU A 26 -120.76 106.67 31.47
CA GLU A 26 -120.62 108.12 31.35
C GLU A 26 -120.55 108.53 29.88
N ARG A 27 -121.10 109.71 29.56
CA ARG A 27 -121.07 110.23 28.19
C ARG A 27 -119.62 110.47 27.73
N ILE A 28 -119.14 109.65 26.81
CA ILE A 28 -117.74 109.64 26.33
C ILE A 28 -117.54 110.74 25.28
N ASN A 29 -116.85 111.82 25.67
CA ASN A 29 -116.38 112.89 24.77
C ASN A 29 -114.85 112.94 24.77
N ALA A 30 -114.23 113.18 23.60
CA ALA A 30 -112.78 113.21 23.43
C ALA A 30 -112.06 114.18 24.40
N ASP A 31 -112.69 115.32 24.76
CA ASP A 31 -112.17 116.26 25.75
C ASP A 31 -112.12 115.70 27.18
N LYS A 32 -113.03 114.79 27.52
CA LYS A 32 -113.09 114.16 28.83
C LYS A 32 -112.01 113.08 28.95
N VAL A 33 -111.82 112.30 27.89
CA VAL A 33 -110.73 111.32 27.77
C VAL A 33 -109.36 112.02 27.84
N ALA A 34 -109.23 113.20 27.22
CA ALA A 34 -108.03 114.05 27.31
C ALA A 34 -107.72 114.55 28.72
N ARG A 35 -108.75 114.99 29.45
CA ARG A 35 -108.60 115.42 30.85
C ARG A 35 -108.19 114.28 31.78
N ILE A 36 -108.83 113.12 31.66
CA ILE A 36 -108.57 111.96 32.52
C ILE A 36 -107.20 111.36 32.22
N GLY A 37 -106.86 111.21 30.94
CA GLY A 37 -105.56 110.69 30.51
C GLY A 37 -104.40 111.68 30.65
N LYS A 38 -104.65 112.94 31.09
CA LYS A 38 -103.68 114.05 31.11
C LYS A 38 -102.89 114.17 29.79
N MET A 39 -103.57 113.97 28.66
CA MET A 39 -102.99 114.02 27.31
C MET A 39 -103.72 115.07 26.47
N GLY A 40 -103.03 115.64 25.47
CA GLY A 40 -103.66 116.56 24.53
C GLY A 40 -104.80 115.91 23.75
N LYS A 41 -105.85 116.67 23.44
CA LYS A 41 -107.01 116.20 22.66
C LYS A 41 -106.61 115.57 21.31
N GLN A 42 -105.63 116.16 20.64
CA GLN A 42 -105.12 115.68 19.35
C GLN A 42 -104.48 114.30 19.44
N THR A 43 -103.91 113.93 20.59
CA THR A 43 -103.24 112.64 20.78
C THR A 43 -104.22 111.47 20.99
N ILE A 44 -105.46 111.75 21.39
CA ILE A 44 -106.47 110.73 21.72
C ILE A 44 -107.46 110.48 20.59
N LEU A 45 -107.73 111.49 19.76
CA LEU A 45 -108.74 111.44 18.71
C LEU A 45 -108.62 110.24 17.74
N PRO A 46 -107.41 109.83 17.29
CA PRO A 46 -107.28 108.68 16.40
C PRO A 46 -107.74 107.36 17.04
N TYR A 47 -107.41 107.15 18.31
CA TYR A 47 -107.75 105.93 19.05
C TYR A 47 -109.24 105.87 19.42
N TYR A 48 -109.86 107.02 19.69
CA TYR A 48 -111.30 107.12 19.91
C TYR A 48 -112.12 106.71 18.66
N ASN A 49 -111.66 107.10 17.47
CA ASN A 49 -112.31 106.71 16.22
C ASN A 49 -112.15 105.21 15.96
N GLU A 50 -110.95 104.67 16.15
CA GLU A 50 -110.67 103.24 16.01
C GLU A 50 -111.61 102.39 16.90
N TRP A 51 -111.77 102.77 18.17
CA TRP A 51 -112.67 102.09 19.10
C TRP A 51 -114.14 102.13 18.65
N ARG A 52 -114.59 103.24 18.07
CA ARG A 52 -115.96 103.35 17.53
C ARG A 52 -116.20 102.43 16.33
N PHE A 53 -115.22 102.30 15.42
CA PHE A 53 -115.34 101.45 14.23
C PHE A 53 -115.35 99.96 14.56
N LEU A 54 -114.61 99.53 15.59
CA LEU A 54 -114.64 98.14 16.04
C LEU A 54 -116.01 97.73 16.61
N GLY A 55 -116.77 98.66 17.16
CA GLY A 55 -118.14 98.40 17.64
C GLY A 55 -119.18 98.14 16.54
N THR A 56 -118.89 98.49 15.28
CA THR A 56 -119.83 98.35 14.15
C THR A 56 -119.58 97.10 13.28
N LEU A 57 -118.55 96.31 13.55
CA LEU A 57 -118.17 95.11 12.78
C LEU A 57 -118.84 93.79 13.26
N GLY A 58 -119.75 93.88 14.23
CA GLY A 58 -120.30 92.71 14.95
C GLY A 58 -121.69 92.22 14.53
N GLU A 59 -122.25 92.65 13.39
CA GLU A 59 -123.55 92.12 12.91
C GLU A 59 -123.35 91.32 11.61
N GLU A 60 -123.40 89.98 11.72
CA GLU A 60 -123.35 89.01 10.62
C GLU A 60 -124.74 88.87 9.94
N GLN A 61 -124.77 88.80 8.61
CA GLN A 61 -125.91 88.29 7.85
C GLN A 61 -125.43 87.13 6.97
N GLU A 62 -125.94 85.93 7.26
CA GLU A 62 -125.80 84.73 6.43
C GLU A 62 -126.56 84.91 5.10
N LEU A 63 -125.84 84.81 3.98
CA LEU A 63 -126.42 84.61 2.65
C LEU A 63 -126.07 83.19 2.17
N GLU A 64 -127.06 82.34 1.95
CA GLU A 64 -126.88 81.04 1.29
C GLU A 64 -126.45 81.24 -0.18
N LEU A 65 -125.38 80.55 -0.61
CA LEU A 65 -124.82 80.62 -1.96
C LEU A 65 -125.38 79.51 -2.88
N PRO A 66 -125.57 79.76 -4.20
CA PRO A 66 -126.16 78.81 -5.15
C PRO A 66 -125.35 77.51 -5.38
N ASP A 67 -126.06 76.38 -5.50
CA ASP A 67 -125.51 75.01 -5.63
C ASP A 67 -124.55 74.79 -6.81
N ASP A 68 -124.67 75.55 -7.90
CA ASP A 68 -123.79 75.42 -9.07
C ASP A 68 -122.36 75.94 -8.80
N LEU A 69 -122.24 76.97 -7.98
CA LEU A 69 -120.96 77.52 -7.52
C LEU A 69 -120.27 76.54 -6.56
N VAL A 70 -121.06 75.90 -5.69
CA VAL A 70 -120.58 74.81 -4.80
C VAL A 70 -120.07 73.62 -5.63
N ARG A 71 -120.75 73.27 -6.74
CA ARG A 71 -120.34 72.17 -7.62
C ARG A 71 -119.06 72.49 -8.41
N GLY A 72 -118.91 73.72 -8.89
CA GLY A 72 -117.69 74.22 -9.54
C GLY A 72 -116.48 74.21 -8.60
N LEU A 73 -116.65 74.71 -7.37
CA LEU A 73 -115.62 74.69 -6.33
C LEU A 73 -115.25 73.26 -5.93
N LYS A 74 -116.22 72.36 -5.76
CA LYS A 74 -115.95 70.93 -5.48
C LYS A 74 -115.11 70.27 -6.58
N ARG A 75 -115.38 70.57 -7.87
CA ARG A 75 -114.57 70.07 -9.00
C ARG A 75 -113.16 70.66 -9.02
N GLY A 76 -113.03 71.97 -8.75
CA GLY A 76 -111.72 72.63 -8.64
C GLY A 76 -110.87 72.04 -7.51
N ILE A 77 -111.47 71.88 -6.33
CA ILE A 77 -110.82 71.24 -5.18
C ILE A 77 -110.46 69.78 -5.47
N ALA A 78 -111.29 69.04 -6.21
CA ALA A 78 -110.99 67.66 -6.57
C ALA A 78 -109.79 67.56 -7.54
N LYS A 79 -109.71 68.45 -8.54
CA LYS A 79 -108.55 68.53 -9.44
C LYS A 79 -107.27 68.92 -8.70
N TRP A 80 -107.33 69.94 -7.85
CA TRP A 80 -106.19 70.34 -7.03
C TRP A 80 -105.74 69.23 -6.08
N LYS A 81 -106.67 68.48 -5.47
CA LYS A 81 -106.33 67.32 -4.64
C LYS A 81 -105.69 66.19 -5.44
N TYR A 82 -106.14 65.98 -6.68
CA TYR A 82 -105.55 65.00 -7.59
C TYR A 82 -104.14 65.41 -8.01
N GLU A 83 -103.94 66.65 -8.46
CA GLU A 83 -102.65 67.22 -8.84
C GLU A 83 -101.67 67.20 -7.65
N LEU A 84 -102.09 67.64 -6.46
CA LEU A 84 -101.27 67.57 -5.24
C LEU A 84 -100.93 66.12 -4.86
N SER A 85 -101.83 65.17 -5.11
CA SER A 85 -101.57 63.75 -4.85
C SER A 85 -100.62 63.14 -5.88
N GLU A 86 -100.67 63.57 -7.15
CA GLU A 86 -99.73 63.16 -8.18
C GLU A 86 -98.34 63.75 -7.94
N GLU A 87 -98.24 65.03 -7.58
CA GLU A 87 -96.97 65.67 -7.20
C GLU A 87 -96.35 64.98 -5.99
N LYS A 88 -97.15 64.62 -4.98
CA LYS A 88 -96.68 63.84 -3.83
C LYS A 88 -96.18 62.47 -4.25
N ARG A 89 -96.92 61.74 -5.08
CA ARG A 89 -96.46 60.44 -5.60
C ARG A 89 -95.17 60.57 -6.39
N ALA A 90 -95.05 61.56 -7.28
CA ALA A 90 -93.85 61.77 -8.07
C ALA A 90 -92.63 62.11 -7.20
N CYS A 91 -92.81 62.95 -6.18
CA CYS A 91 -91.76 63.24 -5.19
C CYS A 91 -91.39 62.00 -4.36
N GLU A 92 -92.37 61.20 -3.93
CA GLU A 92 -92.14 59.95 -3.21
C GLU A 92 -91.43 58.91 -4.10
N GLU A 93 -91.81 58.78 -5.37
CA GLU A 93 -91.17 57.90 -6.34
C GLU A 93 -89.72 58.33 -6.63
N ALA A 94 -89.47 59.63 -6.84
CA ALA A 94 -88.12 60.15 -7.03
C ALA A 94 -87.23 59.95 -5.79
N ALA A 95 -87.76 60.20 -4.60
CA ALA A 95 -87.05 59.95 -3.35
C ALA A 95 -86.77 58.46 -3.14
N ASN A 96 -87.72 57.58 -3.47
CA ASN A 96 -87.53 56.13 -3.39
C ASN A 96 -86.47 55.64 -4.38
N GLN A 97 -86.45 56.17 -5.61
CA GLN A 97 -85.40 55.87 -6.59
C GLN A 97 -84.02 56.31 -6.08
N GLU A 98 -83.88 57.52 -5.56
CA GLU A 98 -82.62 58.01 -4.99
C GLU A 98 -82.18 57.15 -3.80
N ILE A 99 -83.11 56.77 -2.92
CA ILE A 99 -82.84 55.88 -1.79
C ILE A 99 -82.35 54.51 -2.28
N ASP A 100 -82.94 53.95 -3.33
CA ASP A 100 -82.57 52.63 -3.84
C ASP A 100 -81.22 52.67 -4.59
N GLU A 101 -80.93 53.72 -5.36
CA GLU A 101 -79.61 53.96 -5.97
C GLU A 101 -78.51 54.12 -4.90
N LEU A 102 -78.80 54.89 -3.83
CA LEU A 102 -77.88 55.05 -2.71
C LEU A 102 -77.65 53.73 -1.97
N LYS A 103 -78.69 52.93 -1.73
CA LYS A 103 -78.54 51.59 -1.14
C LYS A 103 -77.71 50.67 -2.03
N GLU A 104 -77.92 50.71 -3.34
CA GLU A 104 -77.15 49.89 -4.27
C GLU A 104 -75.67 50.30 -4.24
N SER A 105 -75.38 51.60 -4.34
CA SER A 105 -73.99 52.11 -4.25
C SER A 105 -73.32 51.76 -2.92
N LEU A 106 -74.07 51.85 -1.81
CA LEU A 106 -73.58 51.49 -0.48
C LEU A 106 -73.30 49.99 -0.38
N SER A 107 -74.16 49.15 -0.97
CA SER A 107 -73.94 47.69 -1.03
C SER A 107 -72.69 47.33 -1.85
N GLN A 108 -72.44 48.02 -2.97
CA GLN A 108 -71.25 47.82 -3.79
C GLN A 108 -69.97 48.25 -3.06
N LEU A 109 -70.02 49.38 -2.34
CA LEU A 109 -68.90 49.87 -1.53
C LEU A 109 -68.60 48.94 -0.36
N LEU A 110 -69.63 48.43 0.32
CA LEU A 110 -69.47 47.43 1.38
C LEU A 110 -68.84 46.14 0.82
N GLY A 111 -69.35 45.60 -0.29
CA GLY A 111 -68.77 44.41 -0.91
C GLY A 111 -67.31 44.60 -1.32
N ARG A 112 -66.94 45.78 -1.82
CA ARG A 112 -65.54 46.12 -2.13
C ARG A 112 -64.68 46.23 -0.87
N ASN A 113 -65.21 46.79 0.20
CA ASN A 113 -64.51 46.87 1.49
C ASN A 113 -64.28 45.49 2.11
N ASP A 114 -65.27 44.60 2.00
CA ASP A 114 -65.16 43.20 2.45
C ASP A 114 -64.08 42.46 1.65
N GLN A 115 -64.00 42.66 0.33
CA GLN A 115 -62.93 42.08 -0.49
C GLN A 115 -61.54 42.62 -0.11
N LEU A 116 -61.43 43.93 0.14
CA LEU A 116 -60.16 44.56 0.54
C LEU A 116 -59.72 44.11 1.93
N THR A 117 -60.65 43.91 2.86
CA THR A 117 -60.34 43.40 4.20
C THR A 117 -59.86 41.95 4.14
N ILE A 118 -60.51 41.09 3.36
CA ILE A 118 -60.03 39.72 3.12
C ILE A 118 -58.62 39.73 2.52
N SER A 119 -58.40 40.52 1.45
CA SER A 119 -57.08 40.63 0.83
C SER A 119 -56.00 41.16 1.76
N ASN A 120 -56.32 42.09 2.67
CA ASN A 120 -55.37 42.59 3.66
C ASN A 120 -55.01 41.52 4.68
N VAL A 121 -55.98 40.74 5.14
CA VAL A 121 -55.74 39.62 6.07
C VAL A 121 -54.85 38.57 5.40
N ASP A 122 -55.11 38.22 4.14
CA ASP A 122 -54.26 37.28 3.40
C ASP A 122 -52.82 37.78 3.24
N LEU A 123 -52.64 39.06 2.93
CA LEU A 123 -51.31 39.68 2.84
C LEU A 123 -50.60 39.75 4.20
N GLN A 124 -51.34 39.99 5.29
CA GLN A 124 -50.79 39.95 6.64
C GLN A 124 -50.31 38.55 7.00
N ASN A 125 -51.14 37.52 6.76
CA ASN A 125 -50.77 36.12 6.98
C ASN A 125 -49.53 35.72 6.16
N ALA A 126 -49.48 36.11 4.88
CA ALA A 126 -48.32 35.85 4.02
C ALA A 126 -47.05 36.54 4.53
N ASN A 127 -47.15 37.79 5.01
CA ASN A 127 -46.02 38.51 5.60
C ASN A 127 -45.53 37.86 6.90
N GLU A 128 -46.44 37.40 7.75
CA GLU A 128 -46.09 36.70 8.99
C GLU A 128 -45.35 35.38 8.69
N GLN A 129 -45.82 34.64 7.68
CA GLN A 129 -45.19 33.40 7.25
C GLN A 129 -43.79 33.65 6.62
N LEU A 130 -43.65 34.66 5.77
CA LEU A 130 -42.33 35.06 5.26
C LEU A 130 -41.39 35.51 6.37
N ALA A 131 -41.91 36.18 7.40
CA ALA A 131 -41.12 36.59 8.56
C ALA A 131 -40.68 35.39 9.41
N SER A 132 -41.50 34.34 9.54
CA SER A 132 -41.08 33.09 10.21
C SER A 132 -40.04 32.34 9.40
N ASP A 133 -40.21 32.24 8.08
CA ASP A 133 -39.28 31.54 7.20
C ASP A 133 -37.91 32.23 7.19
N LEU A 134 -37.89 33.56 7.13
CA LEU A 134 -36.65 34.35 7.24
C LEU A 134 -35.94 34.14 8.58
N LYS A 135 -36.67 33.95 9.68
CA LYS A 135 -36.07 33.63 10.99
C LYS A 135 -35.49 32.23 11.00
N ALA A 136 -36.20 31.24 10.44
CA ALA A 136 -35.72 29.87 10.34
C ALA A 136 -34.43 29.78 9.50
N ILE A 137 -34.42 30.41 8.32
CA ILE A 137 -33.25 30.44 7.43
C ILE A 137 -32.05 31.12 8.11
N LYS A 138 -32.27 32.20 8.88
CA LYS A 138 -31.19 32.87 9.62
C LYS A 138 -30.59 31.95 10.69
N LEU A 139 -31.42 31.23 11.44
CA LEU A 139 -30.96 30.27 12.43
C LEU A 139 -30.18 29.12 11.80
N GLU A 140 -30.67 28.57 10.68
CA GLU A 140 -29.95 27.54 9.92
C GLU A 140 -28.61 28.05 9.36
N LEU A 141 -28.57 29.29 8.89
CA LEU A 141 -27.34 29.90 8.39
C LEU A 141 -26.33 30.14 9.51
N GLU A 142 -26.78 30.50 10.70
CA GLU A 142 -25.93 30.63 11.89
C GLU A 142 -25.37 29.28 12.36
N SER A 143 -26.20 28.23 12.39
CA SER A 143 -25.72 26.88 12.73
C SER A 143 -24.71 26.36 11.71
N LYS A 144 -24.98 26.50 10.41
CA LYS A 144 -24.03 26.11 9.36
C LYS A 144 -22.71 26.89 9.42
N LYS A 145 -22.73 28.16 9.82
CA LYS A 145 -21.51 28.94 10.06
C LYS A 145 -20.71 28.42 11.25
N GLN A 146 -21.37 27.91 12.29
CA GLN A 146 -20.69 27.28 13.43
C GLN A 146 -20.06 25.96 13.01
N ASP A 147 -20.82 25.08 12.34
CA ASP A 147 -20.31 23.80 11.79
C ASP A 147 -19.09 24.05 10.90
N PHE A 148 -19.14 25.07 10.04
CA PHE A 148 -18.03 25.42 9.15
C PHE A 148 -16.78 25.85 9.92
N LYS A 149 -16.92 26.65 10.99
CA LYS A 149 -15.78 27.05 11.83
C LYS A 149 -15.18 25.86 12.57
N GLU A 150 -16.00 24.93 13.02
CA GLU A 150 -15.53 23.69 13.65
C GLU A 150 -14.73 22.85 12.66
N LEU A 151 -15.25 22.67 11.44
CA LEU A 151 -14.55 21.96 10.36
C LEU A 151 -13.24 22.64 9.96
N GLU A 152 -13.20 23.98 9.88
CA GLU A 152 -11.96 24.72 9.65
C GLU A 152 -10.94 24.51 10.78
N SER A 153 -11.40 24.45 12.04
CA SER A 153 -10.51 24.20 13.18
C SER A 153 -9.92 22.79 13.15
N LEU A 154 -10.73 21.78 12.80
CA LEU A 154 -10.31 20.39 12.62
C LEU A 154 -9.33 20.26 11.46
N LEU A 155 -9.63 20.89 10.32
CA LEU A 155 -8.73 20.90 9.17
C LEU A 155 -7.36 21.49 9.53
N ARG A 156 -7.33 22.58 10.29
CA ARG A 156 -6.08 23.20 10.76
C ARG A 156 -5.32 22.30 11.74
N SER A 157 -6.00 21.53 12.60
CA SER A 157 -5.32 20.58 13.49
C SER A 157 -4.74 19.39 12.71
N GLU A 158 -5.47 18.86 11.74
CA GLU A 158 -4.99 17.78 10.86
C GLU A 158 -3.80 18.23 10.01
N GLN A 159 -3.81 19.47 9.50
CA GLN A 159 -2.67 20.04 8.78
C GLN A 159 -1.41 20.08 9.67
N LYS A 160 -1.54 20.53 10.92
CA LYS A 160 -0.41 20.53 11.87
C LYS A 160 0.08 19.13 12.20
N GLN A 161 -0.82 18.16 12.37
CA GLN A 161 -0.42 16.77 12.60
C GLN A 161 0.31 16.20 11.38
N ASN A 162 -0.16 16.49 10.16
CA ASN A 162 0.51 16.08 8.94
C ASN A 162 1.90 16.72 8.80
N GLU A 163 2.06 18.01 9.11
CA GLU A 163 3.37 18.68 9.11
C GLU A 163 4.33 18.02 10.11
N GLN A 164 3.86 17.67 11.31
CA GLN A 164 4.65 16.94 12.31
C GLN A 164 5.05 15.54 11.84
N ILE A 165 4.12 14.80 11.23
CA ILE A 165 4.41 13.47 10.68
C ILE A 165 5.43 13.59 9.54
N GLN A 166 5.29 14.58 8.66
CA GLN A 166 6.25 14.83 7.58
C GLN A 166 7.64 15.14 8.12
N SER A 167 7.76 16.00 9.14
CA SER A 167 9.07 16.29 9.75
C SER A 167 9.68 15.06 10.42
N MET A 168 8.88 14.25 11.13
CA MET A 168 9.35 13.00 11.73
C MET A 168 9.82 11.98 10.68
N VAL A 169 9.12 11.87 9.55
CA VAL A 169 9.50 10.98 8.45
C VAL A 169 10.80 11.46 7.79
N GLU A 170 10.98 12.77 7.60
CA GLU A 170 12.22 13.35 7.09
C GLU A 170 13.39 13.09 8.05
N GLU A 171 13.21 13.31 9.34
CA GLU A 171 14.20 12.99 10.37
C GLU A 171 14.58 11.50 10.34
N GLN A 172 13.61 10.59 10.33
CA GLN A 172 13.89 9.15 10.23
C GLN A 172 14.63 8.79 8.95
N LYS A 173 14.27 9.40 7.81
CA LYS A 173 14.97 9.19 6.53
C LYS A 173 16.42 9.64 6.61
N THR A 174 16.71 10.78 7.26
CA THR A 174 18.10 11.23 7.45
C THR A 174 18.89 10.29 8.37
N LEU A 175 18.29 9.81 9.46
CA LEU A 175 18.91 8.84 10.37
C LEU A 175 19.20 7.52 9.66
N HIS A 176 18.25 6.99 8.89
CA HIS A 176 18.45 5.79 8.10
C HIS A 176 19.52 5.97 7.02
N SER A 177 19.55 7.12 6.33
CA SER A 177 20.59 7.42 5.35
C SER A 177 21.97 7.49 6.00
N GLN A 178 22.09 8.05 7.20
CA GLN A 178 23.34 8.07 7.96
C GLN A 178 23.75 6.66 8.40
N ALA A 179 22.81 5.85 8.90
CA ALA A 179 23.05 4.47 9.30
C ALA A 179 23.48 3.57 8.12
N ILE A 180 22.88 3.76 6.94
CA ILE A 180 23.29 3.05 5.72
C ILE A 180 24.72 3.46 5.35
N SER A 181 25.02 4.77 5.33
CA SER A 181 26.37 5.24 5.00
C SER A 181 27.44 4.74 5.99
N THR A 182 27.12 4.61 7.28
CA THR A 182 28.07 4.04 8.24
C THR A 182 28.25 2.54 8.06
N LEU A 183 27.18 1.80 7.77
CA LEU A 183 27.26 0.36 7.46
C LEU A 183 28.03 0.10 6.17
N GLU A 184 27.82 0.90 5.12
CA GLU A 184 28.59 0.83 3.87
C GLU A 184 30.08 1.01 4.16
N LYS A 185 30.47 2.05 4.91
CA LYS A 185 31.86 2.28 5.32
C LYS A 185 32.44 1.11 6.13
N GLN A 186 31.66 0.52 7.04
CA GLN A 186 32.11 -0.64 7.82
C GLN A 186 32.31 -1.87 6.93
N MET A 187 31.43 -2.10 5.96
CA MET A 187 31.54 -3.19 5.01
C MET A 187 32.73 -3.00 4.08
N ASP A 188 32.94 -1.80 3.55
CA ASP A 188 34.10 -1.47 2.73
C ASP A 188 35.41 -1.67 3.50
N HIS A 189 35.45 -1.24 4.76
CA HIS A 189 36.62 -1.45 5.61
C HIS A 189 36.92 -2.94 5.83
N ARG A 190 35.89 -3.75 6.18
CA ARG A 190 36.05 -5.19 6.34
C ARG A 190 36.48 -5.89 5.05
N ASN A 191 35.92 -5.49 3.91
CA ASN A 191 36.30 -6.02 2.60
C ASN A 191 37.76 -5.69 2.28
N GLN A 192 38.20 -4.47 2.60
CA GLN A 192 39.60 -4.05 2.43
C GLN A 192 40.54 -4.83 3.36
N GLU A 193 40.17 -5.06 4.62
CA GLU A 193 40.93 -5.91 5.55
C GLU A 193 41.04 -7.35 5.06
N GLN A 194 39.95 -7.95 4.59
CA GLN A 194 39.95 -9.29 4.01
C GLN A 194 40.83 -9.35 2.76
N LEU A 195 40.74 -8.36 1.87
CA LEU A 195 41.57 -8.29 0.67
C LEU A 195 43.06 -8.18 1.03
N ASN A 196 43.39 -7.33 2.00
CA ASN A 196 44.77 -7.22 2.50
C ASN A 196 45.27 -8.52 3.13
N HIS A 197 44.42 -9.23 3.88
CA HIS A 197 44.75 -10.54 4.44
C HIS A 197 45.04 -11.56 3.33
N TRP A 198 44.16 -11.67 2.32
CA TRP A 198 44.36 -12.58 1.21
C TRP A 198 45.59 -12.23 0.37
N LEU A 199 45.88 -10.93 0.15
CA LEU A 199 47.11 -10.50 -0.50
C LEU A 199 48.36 -10.97 0.28
N SER A 200 48.35 -10.84 1.61
CA SER A 200 49.45 -11.34 2.46
C SER A 200 49.61 -12.87 2.35
N VAL A 201 48.50 -13.61 2.39
CA VAL A 201 48.53 -15.08 2.25
C VAL A 201 49.09 -15.49 0.89
N VAL A 202 48.64 -14.84 -0.19
CA VAL A 202 49.14 -15.09 -1.56
C VAL A 202 50.63 -14.76 -1.66
N ASP A 203 51.10 -13.68 -1.03
CA ASP A 203 52.52 -13.33 -1.01
C ASP A 203 53.35 -14.35 -0.22
N ASP A 204 52.84 -14.86 0.90
CA ASP A 204 53.51 -15.91 1.68
C ASP A 204 53.54 -17.24 0.92
N GLU A 205 52.45 -17.64 0.26
CA GLU A 205 52.41 -18.81 -0.62
C GLU A 205 53.37 -18.66 -1.80
N ARG A 206 53.45 -17.48 -2.41
CA ARG A 206 54.40 -17.18 -3.48
C ARG A 206 55.84 -17.31 -3.00
N ARG A 207 56.16 -16.80 -1.81
CA ARG A 207 57.49 -16.95 -1.19
C ARG A 207 57.82 -18.40 -0.89
N LEU A 208 56.88 -19.16 -0.33
CA LEU A 208 57.03 -20.59 -0.07
C LEU A 208 57.27 -21.36 -1.37
N LYS A 209 56.48 -21.10 -2.41
CA LYS A 209 56.65 -21.70 -3.74
C LYS A 209 58.03 -21.42 -4.31
N GLN A 210 58.49 -20.17 -4.29
CA GLN A 210 59.84 -19.82 -4.73
C GLN A 210 60.93 -20.52 -3.90
N GLY A 211 60.71 -20.66 -2.58
CA GLY A 211 61.62 -21.41 -1.70
C GLY A 211 61.69 -22.89 -2.04
N LEU A 212 60.55 -23.51 -2.35
CA LEU A 212 60.47 -24.91 -2.79
C LEU A 212 61.09 -25.10 -4.19
N GLU A 213 60.82 -24.21 -5.14
CA GLU A 213 61.43 -24.22 -6.47
C GLU A 213 62.96 -24.15 -6.39
N LYS A 214 63.51 -23.27 -5.55
CA LYS A 214 64.96 -23.21 -5.29
C LYS A 214 65.51 -24.51 -4.70
N LYS A 215 64.81 -25.12 -3.74
CA LYS A 215 65.21 -26.42 -3.14
C LYS A 215 65.17 -27.55 -4.17
N ILE A 216 64.14 -27.61 -5.00
CA ILE A 216 64.00 -28.60 -6.08
C ILE A 216 65.13 -28.44 -7.10
N ASN A 217 65.44 -27.21 -7.51
CA ASN A 217 66.54 -26.94 -8.44
C ASN A 217 67.88 -27.40 -7.86
N LYS A 218 68.15 -27.09 -6.58
CA LYS A 218 69.36 -27.56 -5.90
C LYS A 218 69.44 -29.08 -5.83
N LEU A 219 68.36 -29.76 -5.47
CA LEU A 219 68.31 -31.23 -5.44
C LEU A 219 68.52 -31.84 -6.84
N ASN A 220 67.99 -31.21 -7.89
CA ASN A 220 68.20 -31.65 -9.26
C ASN A 220 69.67 -31.47 -9.69
N GLU A 221 70.30 -30.35 -9.35
CA GLU A 221 71.73 -30.13 -9.58
C GLU A 221 72.59 -31.16 -8.83
N ASP A 222 72.31 -31.40 -7.56
CA ASP A 222 72.98 -32.40 -6.73
C ASP A 222 72.80 -33.82 -7.32
N GLN A 223 71.60 -34.16 -7.79
CA GLN A 223 71.33 -35.44 -8.45
C GLN A 223 72.09 -35.57 -9.77
N GLN A 224 72.21 -34.51 -10.56
CA GLN A 224 73.01 -34.52 -11.79
C GLN A 224 74.50 -34.71 -11.48
N ASN A 225 75.01 -34.05 -10.43
CA ASN A 225 76.40 -34.21 -9.99
C ASN A 225 76.67 -35.64 -9.51
N LEU A 226 75.77 -36.22 -8.72
CA LEU A 226 75.87 -37.63 -8.30
C LEU A 226 75.80 -38.58 -9.50
N LYS A 227 74.93 -38.33 -10.49
CA LYS A 227 74.88 -39.13 -11.72
C LYS A 227 76.21 -39.06 -12.49
N LYS A 228 76.82 -37.87 -12.62
CA LYS A 228 78.14 -37.71 -13.24
C LYS A 228 79.23 -38.46 -12.48
N ALA A 229 79.27 -38.32 -11.15
CA ALA A 229 80.23 -39.04 -10.32
C ALA A 229 80.05 -40.56 -10.41
N ASN A 230 78.81 -41.06 -10.46
CA ASN A 230 78.53 -42.48 -10.62
C ASN A 230 78.97 -43.00 -11.99
N LEU A 231 78.71 -42.25 -13.07
CA LEU A 231 79.20 -42.59 -14.41
C LEU A 231 80.74 -42.61 -14.45
N GLU A 232 81.41 -41.66 -13.78
CA GLU A 232 82.86 -41.66 -13.67
C GLU A 232 83.37 -42.89 -12.90
N LEU A 233 82.76 -43.20 -11.74
CA LEU A 233 83.11 -44.40 -10.97
C LEU A 233 82.88 -45.69 -11.76
N GLN A 234 81.78 -45.77 -12.51
CA GLN A 234 81.49 -46.91 -13.38
C GLN A 234 82.54 -47.03 -14.49
N SER A 235 82.92 -45.91 -15.13
CA SER A 235 83.99 -45.93 -16.14
C SER A 235 85.35 -46.35 -15.54
N ARG A 236 85.66 -45.92 -14.31
CA ARG A 236 86.87 -46.33 -13.58
C ARG A 236 86.80 -47.81 -13.22
N LEU A 237 85.66 -48.31 -12.78
CA LEU A 237 85.43 -49.73 -12.49
C LEU A 237 85.62 -50.56 -13.75
N ASP A 238 85.00 -50.18 -14.86
CA ASP A 238 85.14 -50.87 -16.15
C ASP A 238 86.59 -50.87 -16.64
N SER A 239 87.32 -49.76 -16.47
CA SER A 239 88.74 -49.70 -16.81
C SER A 239 89.61 -50.63 -15.95
N LYS A 240 89.33 -50.70 -14.63
CA LYS A 240 90.02 -51.61 -13.70
C LYS A 240 89.67 -53.06 -14.00
N SER A 241 88.41 -53.37 -14.28
CA SER A 241 87.95 -54.71 -14.67
C SER A 241 88.62 -55.16 -15.97
N LYS A 242 88.72 -54.29 -16.99
CA LYS A 242 89.47 -54.57 -18.22
C LYS A 242 90.96 -54.82 -17.96
N ALA A 243 91.61 -53.96 -17.18
CA ALA A 243 93.01 -54.14 -16.81
C ALA A 243 93.25 -55.44 -16.02
N TYR A 244 92.32 -55.79 -15.12
CA TYR A 244 92.38 -57.06 -14.37
C TYR A 244 92.24 -58.27 -15.30
N ILE A 245 91.29 -58.24 -16.24
CA ILE A 245 91.12 -59.30 -17.25
C ILE A 245 92.40 -59.43 -18.09
N GLN A 246 92.96 -58.32 -18.57
CA GLN A 246 94.22 -58.32 -19.33
C GLN A 246 95.38 -58.91 -18.51
N ALA A 247 95.53 -58.52 -17.24
CA ALA A 247 96.56 -59.09 -16.36
C ALA A 247 96.36 -60.60 -16.12
N CYS A 248 95.11 -61.06 -16.03
CA CYS A 248 94.79 -62.49 -15.94
C CYS A 248 95.13 -63.23 -17.24
N GLU A 249 94.83 -62.65 -18.40
CA GLU A 249 95.19 -63.18 -19.70
C GLU A 249 96.72 -63.27 -19.85
N GLU A 250 97.44 -62.20 -19.54
CA GLU A 250 98.92 -62.16 -19.51
C GLU A 250 99.47 -63.24 -18.58
N ARG A 251 98.96 -63.35 -17.35
CA ARG A 251 99.36 -64.40 -16.40
C ARG A 251 99.13 -65.80 -16.98
N ASN A 252 97.99 -66.03 -17.62
CA ASN A 252 97.69 -67.32 -18.25
C ASN A 252 98.62 -67.61 -19.44
N THR A 253 98.95 -66.59 -20.25
CA THR A 253 99.94 -66.75 -21.33
C THR A 253 101.33 -67.08 -20.79
N LEU A 254 101.77 -66.41 -19.72
CA LEU A 254 103.04 -66.68 -19.05
C LEU A 254 103.06 -68.07 -18.39
N ALA A 255 101.96 -68.49 -17.76
CA ALA A 255 101.81 -69.85 -17.22
C ALA A 255 101.94 -70.90 -18.33
N SER A 256 101.24 -70.71 -19.46
CA SER A 256 101.37 -71.61 -20.61
C SER A 256 102.78 -71.63 -21.20
N GLY A 257 103.50 -70.50 -21.16
CA GLY A 257 104.91 -70.42 -21.54
C GLY A 257 105.82 -71.16 -20.56
N ARG A 258 105.55 -71.04 -19.25
CA ARG A 258 106.26 -71.78 -18.20
C ARG A 258 106.08 -73.28 -18.36
N ASP A 259 104.86 -73.76 -18.60
CA ASP A 259 104.60 -75.20 -18.78
C ASP A 259 105.40 -75.77 -19.96
N LYS A 260 105.54 -75.00 -21.06
CA LYS A 260 106.39 -75.39 -22.20
C LYS A 260 107.86 -75.46 -21.83
N ILE A 261 108.37 -74.49 -21.07
CA ILE A 261 109.76 -74.48 -20.62
C ILE A 261 110.01 -75.63 -19.63
N GLU A 262 109.06 -75.90 -18.74
CA GLU A 262 109.14 -76.98 -17.77
C GLU A 262 109.12 -78.34 -18.46
N ALA A 263 108.31 -78.53 -19.50
CA ALA A 263 108.35 -79.73 -20.35
C ALA A 263 109.72 -79.90 -21.04
N ILE A 264 110.31 -78.83 -21.55
CA ILE A 264 111.66 -78.86 -22.14
C ILE A 264 112.71 -79.20 -21.07
N ALA A 265 112.64 -78.60 -19.88
CA ALA A 265 113.54 -78.88 -18.78
C ALA A 265 113.44 -80.34 -18.31
N GLN A 266 112.22 -80.88 -18.22
CA GLN A 266 111.99 -82.30 -17.89
C GLN A 266 112.56 -83.23 -18.95
N LEU A 267 112.34 -82.95 -20.25
CA LEU A 267 112.96 -83.71 -21.34
C LEU A 267 114.49 -83.65 -21.28
N THR A 268 115.06 -82.48 -20.98
CA THR A 268 116.51 -82.30 -20.86
C THR A 268 117.08 -83.11 -19.68
N ASN A 269 116.39 -83.09 -18.54
CA ASN A 269 116.75 -83.90 -17.37
C ASN A 269 116.61 -85.42 -17.66
N GLN A 270 115.56 -85.84 -18.37
CA GLN A 270 115.37 -87.24 -18.75
C GLN A 270 116.45 -87.70 -19.74
N LEU A 271 116.85 -86.87 -20.70
CA LEU A 271 117.97 -87.15 -21.61
C LEU A 271 119.30 -87.25 -20.86
N MET A 272 119.53 -86.37 -19.88
CA MET A 272 120.73 -86.38 -19.06
C MET A 272 120.85 -87.67 -18.22
N VAL A 273 119.74 -88.12 -17.62
CA VAL A 273 119.70 -89.40 -16.89
C VAL A 273 119.95 -90.60 -17.81
N LEU A 274 119.47 -90.57 -19.07
CA LEU A 274 119.71 -91.63 -20.04
C LEU A 274 121.16 -91.68 -20.56
N LEU A 275 121.87 -90.55 -20.58
CA LEU A 275 123.26 -90.47 -21.02
C LEU A 275 124.26 -91.00 -19.97
N ASP A 276 123.89 -91.03 -18.70
CA ASP A 276 124.74 -91.50 -17.58
C ASP A 276 124.54 -93.00 -17.23
N CYS A 277 123.70 -93.74 -17.94
CA CYS A 277 123.41 -95.15 -17.63
C CYS A 277 124.30 -96.15 -18.39
N SER A 278 124.76 -97.18 -17.67
CA SER A 278 125.56 -98.27 -18.25
C SER A 278 124.71 -99.17 -19.16
N GLN A 279 125.35 -99.82 -20.15
CA GLN A 279 124.68 -100.60 -21.21
C GLN A 279 123.75 -101.72 -20.69
N ASN A 280 124.01 -102.24 -19.48
CA ASN A 280 123.19 -103.27 -18.85
C ASN A 280 121.93 -102.70 -18.15
N ASP A 281 121.98 -101.46 -17.66
CA ASP A 281 120.84 -100.77 -17.05
C ASP A 281 119.86 -100.23 -18.11
N LEU A 282 120.38 -99.92 -19.30
CA LEU A 282 119.58 -99.48 -20.43
C LEU A 282 118.68 -100.60 -20.97
N LEU A 283 119.15 -101.85 -20.95
CA LEU A 283 118.36 -103.03 -21.36
C LEU A 283 117.28 -103.40 -20.32
N SER A 284 117.51 -103.17 -19.03
CA SER A 284 116.50 -103.39 -18.00
C SER A 284 115.42 -102.29 -18.03
N ALA A 285 115.81 -101.02 -18.26
CA ALA A 285 114.88 -99.91 -18.46
C ALA A 285 113.98 -100.09 -19.69
N VAL A 286 114.51 -100.60 -20.81
CA VAL A 286 113.71 -100.91 -22.01
C VAL A 286 112.70 -102.04 -21.76
N ARG A 287 113.05 -103.05 -20.96
CA ARG A 287 112.10 -104.12 -20.57
C ARG A 287 111.02 -103.61 -19.63
N ASN A 288 111.35 -102.73 -18.70
CA ASN A 288 110.37 -102.10 -17.81
C ASN A 288 109.42 -101.17 -18.58
N LEU A 289 109.93 -100.37 -19.53
CA LEU A 289 109.10 -99.54 -20.42
C LEU A 289 108.13 -100.37 -21.30
N GLN A 290 108.52 -101.58 -21.71
CA GLN A 290 107.60 -102.51 -22.39
C GLN A 290 106.54 -103.10 -21.46
N ALA A 291 106.84 -103.31 -20.18
CA ALA A 291 105.85 -103.74 -19.19
C ALA A 291 104.85 -102.60 -18.89
N ASP A 292 105.35 -101.38 -18.69
CA ASP A 292 104.53 -100.19 -18.44
C ASP A 292 103.62 -99.86 -19.63
N SER A 293 104.09 -100.11 -20.86
CA SER A 293 103.26 -99.97 -22.07
C SER A 293 102.06 -100.94 -22.09
N ARG A 294 102.21 -102.15 -21.53
CA ARG A 294 101.11 -103.12 -21.42
C ARG A 294 100.12 -102.74 -20.32
N GLU A 295 100.60 -102.24 -19.19
CA GLU A 295 99.74 -101.75 -18.11
C GLU A 295 98.94 -100.51 -18.53
N SER A 296 99.56 -99.59 -19.29
CA SER A 296 98.89 -98.42 -19.84
C SER A 296 97.71 -98.78 -20.75
N LEU A 297 97.86 -99.83 -21.57
CA LEU A 297 96.79 -100.32 -22.45
C LEU A 297 95.61 -100.88 -21.64
N MET A 298 95.88 -101.61 -20.56
CA MET A 298 94.85 -102.13 -19.66
C MET A 298 94.12 -100.99 -18.92
N MET A 299 94.85 -99.96 -18.48
CA MET A 299 94.26 -98.79 -17.82
C MET A 299 93.37 -97.98 -18.77
N GLN A 300 93.72 -97.84 -20.05
CA GLN A 300 92.85 -97.19 -21.04
C GLN A 300 91.54 -97.95 -21.24
N GLN A 301 91.55 -99.27 -21.23
CA GLN A 301 90.33 -100.08 -21.33
C GLN A 301 89.45 -99.89 -20.08
N HIS A 302 90.04 -99.86 -18.88
CA HIS A 302 89.31 -99.56 -17.65
C HIS A 302 88.70 -98.14 -17.64
N TYR A 303 89.44 -97.15 -18.13
CA TYR A 303 88.94 -95.78 -18.24
C TYR A 303 87.73 -95.69 -19.19
N ASN A 304 87.79 -96.35 -20.34
CA ASN A 304 86.68 -96.39 -21.29
C ASN A 304 85.43 -97.08 -20.71
N ALA A 305 85.61 -98.16 -19.95
CA ALA A 305 84.52 -98.83 -19.25
C ALA A 305 83.88 -97.94 -18.17
N MET A 306 84.70 -97.21 -17.40
CA MET A 306 84.24 -96.24 -16.39
C MET A 306 83.49 -95.07 -17.02
N LYS A 307 83.96 -94.56 -18.17
CA LYS A 307 83.29 -93.48 -18.88
C LYS A 307 81.87 -93.87 -19.31
N ILE A 308 81.69 -95.07 -19.87
CA ILE A 308 80.37 -95.60 -20.25
C ILE A 308 79.47 -95.78 -19.02
N ALA A 309 80.03 -96.21 -17.88
CA ALA A 309 79.27 -96.33 -16.64
C ALA A 309 78.82 -94.95 -16.11
N ASN A 310 79.66 -93.93 -16.24
CA ASN A 310 79.36 -92.58 -15.78
C ASN A 310 78.28 -91.91 -16.66
N GLU A 311 78.36 -92.05 -17.98
CA GLU A 311 77.32 -91.58 -18.91
C GLU A 311 75.95 -92.23 -18.60
N LYS A 312 75.93 -93.51 -18.20
CA LYS A 312 74.69 -94.18 -17.75
C LYS A 312 74.15 -93.61 -16.43
N LEU A 313 75.02 -93.20 -15.51
CA LEU A 313 74.60 -92.60 -14.24
C LEU A 313 74.08 -91.18 -14.45
N GLU A 314 74.72 -90.38 -15.31
CA GLU A 314 74.25 -89.04 -15.67
C GLU A 314 72.85 -89.10 -16.31
N ASN A 315 72.61 -90.01 -17.25
CA ASN A 315 71.29 -90.20 -17.86
C ASN A 315 70.22 -90.61 -16.83
N ARG A 316 70.57 -91.46 -15.85
CA ARG A 316 69.64 -91.82 -14.77
C ARG A 316 69.36 -90.64 -13.84
N LEU A 317 70.35 -89.78 -13.60
CA LEU A 317 70.19 -88.59 -12.78
C LEU A 317 69.23 -87.61 -13.45
N THR A 318 69.38 -87.34 -14.75
CA THR A 318 68.45 -86.49 -15.49
C THR A 318 67.02 -87.04 -15.49
N GLU A 319 66.83 -88.35 -15.67
CA GLU A 319 65.51 -88.98 -15.56
C GLU A 319 64.89 -88.80 -14.16
N THR A 320 65.69 -88.89 -13.10
CA THR A 320 65.19 -88.68 -11.73
C THR A 320 64.84 -87.22 -11.45
N GLU A 321 65.61 -86.27 -11.97
CA GLU A 321 65.30 -84.84 -11.86
C GLU A 321 63.99 -84.48 -12.56
N GLU A 322 63.73 -85.07 -13.74
CA GLU A 322 62.45 -84.90 -14.43
C GLU A 322 61.27 -85.47 -13.62
N ARG A 323 61.44 -86.65 -13.00
CA ARG A 323 60.40 -87.21 -12.11
C ARG A 323 60.14 -86.34 -10.89
N ILE A 324 61.17 -85.75 -10.29
CA ILE A 324 61.03 -84.81 -9.16
C ILE A 324 60.25 -83.57 -9.60
N LYS A 325 60.54 -83.01 -10.78
CA LYS A 325 59.77 -81.89 -11.33
C LYS A 325 58.30 -82.24 -11.56
N GLN A 326 58.01 -83.45 -12.04
CA GLN A 326 56.63 -83.94 -12.21
C GLN A 326 55.91 -84.11 -10.87
N ILE A 327 56.58 -84.62 -9.83
CA ILE A 327 56.01 -84.71 -8.47
C ILE A 327 55.70 -83.32 -7.93
N GLY A 328 56.63 -82.37 -8.05
CA GLY A 328 56.39 -80.98 -7.62
C GLY A 328 55.21 -80.32 -8.34
N ALA A 329 54.98 -80.64 -9.62
CA ALA A 329 53.80 -80.18 -10.35
C ALA A 329 52.49 -80.79 -9.80
N MET A 330 52.48 -82.10 -9.48
CA MET A 330 51.32 -82.76 -8.89
C MET A 330 51.02 -82.28 -7.46
N GLU A 331 52.04 -81.96 -6.66
CA GLU A 331 51.85 -81.35 -5.32
C GLU A 331 51.14 -80.00 -5.43
N LEU A 332 51.52 -79.18 -6.41
CA LEU A 332 50.90 -77.88 -6.70
C LEU A 332 49.44 -78.03 -7.14
N GLU A 333 49.13 -79.05 -7.93
CA GLU A 333 47.74 -79.38 -8.31
C GLU A 333 46.92 -79.90 -7.13
N LEU A 334 47.52 -80.70 -6.24
CA LEU A 334 46.89 -81.14 -5.00
C LEU A 334 46.60 -79.98 -4.04
N GLU A 335 47.52 -79.01 -3.91
CA GLU A 335 47.26 -77.80 -3.12
C GLU A 335 46.12 -76.97 -3.71
N ARG A 336 46.07 -76.82 -5.04
CA ARG A 336 44.95 -76.15 -5.71
C ARG A 336 43.63 -76.89 -5.49
N ALA A 337 43.63 -78.22 -5.56
CA ALA A 337 42.44 -79.03 -5.29
C ALA A 337 42.01 -78.97 -3.82
N ARG A 338 42.95 -78.95 -2.86
CA ARG A 338 42.68 -78.74 -1.44
C ARG A 338 42.11 -77.34 -1.18
N GLY A 339 42.70 -76.30 -1.76
CA GLY A 339 42.18 -74.93 -1.66
C GLY A 339 40.77 -74.79 -2.26
N ALA A 340 40.50 -75.48 -3.37
CA ALA A 340 39.15 -75.54 -3.93
C ALA A 340 38.18 -76.31 -3.02
N ALA A 341 38.60 -77.44 -2.43
CA ALA A 341 37.79 -78.22 -1.49
C ALA A 341 37.47 -77.42 -0.21
N GLU A 342 38.42 -76.71 0.37
CA GLU A 342 38.19 -75.82 1.52
C GLU A 342 37.27 -74.64 1.16
N ALA A 343 37.37 -74.12 -0.06
CA ALA A 343 36.45 -73.09 -0.55
C ALA A 343 35.02 -73.64 -0.74
N PHE A 344 34.88 -74.88 -1.21
CA PHE A 344 33.58 -75.57 -1.30
C PHE A 344 32.97 -75.89 0.08
N GLU A 345 33.78 -76.33 1.04
CA GLU A 345 33.31 -76.61 2.41
C GLU A 345 32.83 -75.34 3.13
N LYS A 346 33.47 -74.19 2.87
CA LYS A 346 33.04 -72.87 3.37
C LYS A 346 31.84 -72.28 2.60
N ALA A 347 31.62 -72.68 1.35
CA ALA A 347 30.52 -72.19 0.50
C ALA A 347 29.19 -72.96 0.70
N LEU A 348 29.21 -74.11 1.39
CA LEU A 348 27.98 -74.80 1.77
C LEU A 348 27.35 -74.12 3.00
N PRO A 349 26.10 -73.61 2.89
CA PRO A 349 25.39 -73.09 4.05
C PRO A 349 25.11 -74.25 5.01
N LYS A 350 25.49 -74.10 6.29
CA LYS A 350 25.12 -75.04 7.37
C LYS A 350 23.60 -75.16 7.41
N ARG A 351 23.04 -76.16 6.74
CA ARG A 351 21.65 -76.60 6.92
C ARG A 351 21.58 -77.31 8.26
N THR A 352 20.96 -76.62 9.20
CA THR A 352 20.37 -77.16 10.42
C THR A 352 19.31 -78.22 10.06
N GLU A 353 19.40 -79.35 10.77
CA GLU A 353 18.32 -80.24 11.24
C GLU A 353 17.39 -80.93 10.22
N ILE A 354 17.29 -82.27 10.32
CA ILE A 354 16.11 -83.02 10.83
C ILE A 354 16.25 -84.54 10.49
N GLU A 355 16.35 -85.33 11.57
CA GLU A 355 15.74 -86.65 11.85
C GLU A 355 15.87 -87.85 10.89
N GLY A 356 16.50 -88.91 11.42
CA GLY A 356 15.82 -90.16 11.77
C GLY A 356 15.43 -91.13 10.65
N MET A 357 16.01 -92.35 10.68
CA MET A 357 15.26 -93.64 10.63
C MET A 357 16.20 -94.85 10.44
N LYS A 358 16.45 -95.62 11.50
CA LYS A 358 15.94 -97.00 11.72
C LYS A 358 16.79 -97.79 12.71
N GLN A 359 16.07 -98.26 13.74
CA GLN A 359 16.11 -99.58 14.40
C GLN A 359 17.45 -100.19 14.78
#